data_AF-A0A5H2Y168-F1
#
_entry.id   AF-A0A5H2Y168-F1
#
_cell.length_a   1.000
_cell.length_b   1.000
_cell.length_c   1.000
_cell.angle_alpha   90.00
_cell.angle_beta   90.00
_cell.angle_gamma   90.00
#
_symmetry.space_group_name_H-M   'P 1'
#
loop_
_entity.id
_entity.type
_entity.pdbx_description
1 polymer ?
#
loop_
_entity_poly.entity_id
_entity_poly.type
_entity_poly.pdbx_seq_one_letter_code
_entity_poly.pdbx_strand_id
1 'polypeptide(L)'
;MKTLLLVLTALASWACFGTQQQYLVTDVQIKNDTVLFKTHPKRDAITAAACVSSQQLDHWLIDLHAKGSTNMFSILLGAFDSATPVLIEGEKSCFADTNVELVKKVTVYSN
;
A
#
# COMPACT_ATOMS: atom_id res chain seq x y z
N MET A 1 -33.47 -35.68 -36.12
CA MET A 1 -32.97 -34.36 -36.56
C MET A 1 -31.95 -33.89 -35.53
N LYS A 2 -30.69 -33.70 -35.96
CA LYS A 2 -29.55 -33.32 -35.12
C LYS A 2 -29.63 -31.83 -34.78
N THR A 3 -29.82 -31.48 -33.53
CA THR A 3 -29.68 -30.09 -33.07
C THR A 3 -28.27 -29.90 -32.54
N LEU A 4 -27.43 -29.25 -33.34
CA LEU A 4 -26.08 -28.83 -32.96
C LEU A 4 -26.19 -27.73 -31.89
N LEU A 5 -25.74 -28.01 -30.67
CA LEU A 5 -25.51 -27.00 -29.64
C LEU A 5 -24.06 -26.52 -29.78
N LEU A 6 -23.89 -25.37 -30.42
CA LEU A 6 -22.64 -24.61 -30.44
C LEU A 6 -22.45 -23.96 -29.07
N VAL A 7 -21.50 -24.49 -28.31
CA VAL A 7 -21.04 -23.91 -27.04
C VAL A 7 -20.15 -22.72 -27.35
N LEU A 8 -20.69 -21.49 -27.22
CA LEU A 8 -19.89 -20.26 -27.20
C LEU A 8 -19.27 -20.12 -25.80
N THR A 9 -18.00 -20.47 -25.63
CA THR A 9 -17.22 -20.08 -24.45
C THR A 9 -16.69 -18.65 -24.64
N ALA A 10 -17.49 -17.66 -24.24
CA ALA A 10 -17.00 -16.31 -24.02
C ALA A 10 -16.16 -16.30 -22.72
N LEU A 11 -14.84 -16.43 -22.87
CA LEU A 11 -13.88 -16.08 -21.82
C LEU A 11 -13.96 -14.57 -21.61
N ALA A 12 -14.83 -14.14 -20.70
CA ALA A 12 -14.82 -12.79 -20.17
C ALA A 12 -13.53 -12.64 -19.34
N SER A 13 -12.49 -12.10 -19.97
CA SER A 13 -11.31 -11.59 -19.30
C SER A 13 -11.73 -10.42 -18.41
N TRP A 14 -12.03 -10.74 -17.15
CA TRP A 14 -12.12 -9.73 -16.10
C TRP A 14 -10.71 -9.17 -15.89
N ALA A 15 -10.41 -8.09 -16.58
CA ALA A 15 -9.33 -7.20 -16.19
C ALA A 15 -9.64 -6.75 -14.76
N CYS A 16 -8.96 -7.31 -13.77
CA CYS A 16 -8.89 -6.76 -12.43
C CYS A 16 -8.27 -5.36 -12.56
N PHE A 17 -9.11 -4.34 -12.72
CA PHE A 17 -8.74 -2.98 -12.40
C PHE A 17 -8.48 -2.96 -10.89
N GLY A 18 -7.21 -3.08 -10.48
CA GLY A 18 -6.83 -2.92 -9.09
C GLY A 18 -7.24 -1.52 -8.64
N THR A 19 -8.28 -1.42 -7.83
CA THR A 19 -8.65 -0.17 -7.17
C THR A 19 -7.51 0.23 -6.25
N GLN A 20 -6.80 1.32 -6.60
CA GLN A 20 -5.72 1.83 -5.77
C GLN A 20 -6.34 2.44 -4.51
N GLN A 21 -6.12 1.78 -3.36
CA GLN A 21 -6.68 2.21 -2.08
C GLN A 21 -6.06 3.54 -1.63
N GLN A 22 -6.92 4.45 -1.18
CA GLN A 22 -6.54 5.71 -0.57
C GLN A 22 -6.39 5.55 0.93
N TYR A 23 -5.42 6.24 1.50
CA TYR A 23 -5.09 6.17 2.92
C TYR A 23 -5.00 7.57 3.51
N LEU A 24 -5.59 7.76 4.68
CA LEU A 24 -5.24 8.85 5.59
C LEU A 24 -4.13 8.37 6.50
N VAL A 25 -3.07 9.17 6.64
CA VAL A 25 -2.03 8.92 7.64
C VAL A 25 -2.56 9.37 8.99
N THR A 26 -2.51 8.51 10.00
CA THR A 26 -3.14 8.75 11.31
C THR A 26 -2.17 8.86 12.47
N ASP A 27 -0.94 8.36 12.29
CA ASP A 27 0.13 8.40 13.28
C ASP A 27 1.47 8.36 12.55
N VAL A 28 2.45 9.12 13.04
CA VAL A 28 3.82 9.16 12.51
C VAL A 28 4.80 9.15 13.67
N GLN A 29 5.67 8.14 13.70
CA GLN A 29 6.71 7.99 14.70
C GLN A 29 8.06 7.84 14.02
N ILE A 30 9.02 8.66 14.44
CA ILE A 30 10.39 8.59 13.98
C ILE A 30 11.20 7.93 15.07
N LYS A 31 11.86 6.82 14.75
CA LYS A 31 12.76 6.13 15.66
C LYS A 31 14.02 5.76 14.93
N ASN A 32 15.15 6.27 15.43
CA ASN A 32 16.44 6.21 14.75
C ASN A 32 16.30 6.76 13.32
N ASP A 33 16.63 5.95 12.32
CA ASP A 33 16.55 6.27 10.89
C ASP A 33 15.35 5.63 10.20
N THR A 34 14.29 5.35 10.95
CA THR A 34 13.04 4.79 10.42
C THR A 34 11.85 5.65 10.77
N VAL A 35 10.92 5.74 9.82
CA VAL A 35 9.61 6.35 10.05
C VAL A 35 8.58 5.25 10.02
N LEU A 36 8.03 4.92 11.18
CA LEU A 36 6.88 4.05 11.32
C LEU A 36 5.63 4.92 11.31
N PHE A 37 4.68 4.61 10.45
CA PHE A 37 3.43 5.34 10.40
C PHE A 37 2.23 4.42 10.23
N LYS A 38 1.06 4.93 10.61
CA LYS A 38 -0.21 4.21 10.52
C LYS A 38 -1.14 4.86 9.52
N THR A 39 -2.02 4.05 8.96
CA THR A 39 -3.04 4.52 8.02
C THR A 39 -4.45 4.07 8.38
N HIS A 40 -5.43 4.83 7.91
CA HIS A 40 -6.82 4.43 7.85
C HIS A 40 -7.37 4.65 6.42
N PRO A 41 -8.11 3.68 5.83
CA PRO A 41 -8.35 2.32 6.31
C PRO A 41 -7.07 1.47 6.36
N LYS A 42 -7.15 0.27 6.97
CA LYS A 42 -6.06 -0.73 6.90
C LYS A 42 -5.97 -1.27 5.48
N ARG A 43 -4.79 -1.70 5.03
CA ARG A 43 -4.69 -2.38 3.73
C ARG A 43 -5.27 -3.79 3.77
N ASP A 44 -5.68 -4.29 2.63
CA ASP A 44 -6.12 -5.68 2.50
C ASP A 44 -4.95 -6.66 2.67
N ALA A 45 -5.15 -7.72 3.45
CA ALA A 45 -4.16 -8.76 3.70
C ALA A 45 -3.65 -9.43 2.40
N ILE A 46 -4.51 -9.52 1.38
CA ILE A 46 -4.17 -10.10 0.07
C ILE A 46 -3.12 -9.25 -0.66
N THR A 47 -3.12 -7.94 -0.42
CA THR A 47 -2.21 -6.99 -1.09
C THR A 47 -0.93 -6.74 -0.29
N ALA A 48 -0.89 -7.14 0.99
CA ALA A 48 0.26 -6.95 1.86
C ALA A 48 1.44 -7.87 1.46
N ALA A 49 2.67 -7.47 1.80
CA ALA A 49 3.80 -8.39 1.74
C ALA A 49 3.57 -9.62 2.62
N ALA A 50 4.08 -10.79 2.21
CA ALA A 50 3.85 -12.06 2.91
C ALA A 50 4.34 -12.07 4.37
N CYS A 51 5.31 -11.21 4.69
CA CYS A 51 5.88 -11.04 6.03
C CYS A 51 5.04 -10.15 6.96
N VAL A 52 3.96 -9.54 6.47
CA VAL A 52 3.13 -8.63 7.26
C VAL A 52 2.15 -9.44 8.08
N SER A 53 2.12 -9.21 9.40
CA SER A 53 1.12 -9.84 10.25
C SER A 53 -0.23 -9.13 10.15
N SER A 54 -1.32 -9.84 10.46
CA SER A 54 -2.67 -9.27 10.41
C SER A 54 -2.87 -8.08 11.35
N GLN A 55 -2.05 -7.98 12.40
CA GLN A 55 -2.04 -6.85 13.34
C GLN A 55 -1.33 -5.60 12.80
N GLN A 56 -0.55 -5.72 11.71
CA GLN A 56 0.29 -4.67 11.13
C GLN A 56 -0.22 -4.16 9.78
N LEU A 57 -1.47 -4.48 9.39
CA LEU A 57 -2.03 -4.08 8.09
C LEU A 57 -2.25 -2.56 7.93
N ASP A 58 -2.35 -1.84 9.04
CA ASP A 58 -2.34 -0.38 9.10
C ASP A 58 -0.94 0.22 9.20
N HIS A 59 0.09 -0.58 9.45
CA HIS A 59 1.45 -0.08 9.65
C HIS A 59 2.27 -0.16 8.37
N TRP A 60 3.11 0.87 8.20
CA TRP A 60 4.03 1.05 7.09
C TRP A 60 5.33 1.66 7.60
N LEU A 61 6.44 1.37 6.91
CA LEU A 61 7.75 1.84 7.34
C LEU A 61 8.53 2.48 6.18
N ILE A 62 9.15 3.63 6.45
CA ILE A 62 10.14 4.25 5.57
C ILE A 62 11.52 4.08 6.20
N ASP A 63 12.44 3.43 5.50
CA ASP A 63 13.86 3.44 5.86
C ASP A 63 14.51 4.72 5.31
N LEU A 64 14.95 5.62 6.19
CA LEU A 64 15.53 6.91 5.81
C LEU A 64 16.93 6.79 5.21
N HIS A 65 17.59 5.64 5.32
CA HIS A 65 18.88 5.39 4.64
C HIS A 65 18.72 5.12 3.15
N ALA A 66 17.54 4.68 2.70
CA ALA A 66 17.31 4.37 1.30
C ALA A 66 17.29 5.65 0.45
N LYS A 67 17.73 5.52 -0.81
CA LYS A 67 17.80 6.67 -1.72
C LYS A 67 16.39 7.16 -2.06
N GLY A 68 16.14 8.44 -1.80
CA GLY A 68 14.83 9.08 -2.09
C GLY A 68 13.85 9.06 -0.92
N SER A 69 14.19 8.40 0.19
CA SER A 69 13.34 8.30 1.38
C SER A 69 13.01 9.64 2.02
N THR A 70 13.95 10.59 2.04
CA THR A 70 13.73 11.93 2.62
C THR A 70 12.62 12.68 1.88
N ASN A 71 12.58 12.57 0.55
CA ASN A 71 11.51 13.18 -0.25
C ASN A 71 10.16 12.51 0.04
N MET A 72 10.15 11.17 0.08
CA MET A 72 8.95 10.41 0.41
C MET A 72 8.42 10.73 1.80
N PHE A 73 9.31 10.85 2.79
CA PHE A 73 8.96 11.25 4.15
C PHE A 73 8.42 12.68 4.20
N SER A 74 9.00 13.62 3.44
CA SER A 74 8.50 15.00 3.37
C SER A 74 7.07 15.06 2.82
N ILE A 75 6.77 14.26 1.78
CA ILE A 75 5.42 14.12 1.23
C ILE A 75 4.47 13.53 2.26
N LEU A 76 4.88 12.45 2.94
CA LEU A 76 4.08 11.81 3.99
C LEU A 76 3.75 12.79 5.11
N LEU A 77 4.73 13.57 5.57
CA LEU A 77 4.55 14.53 6.66
C LEU A 77 3.60 15.66 6.26
N GLY A 78 3.73 16.18 5.04
CA GLY A 78 2.79 17.16 4.50
C GLY A 78 1.37 16.62 4.44
N ALA A 79 1.19 15.39 3.94
CA ALA A 79 -0.12 14.76 3.87
C ALA A 79 -0.73 14.44 5.24
N PHE A 80 0.10 14.09 6.23
CA PHE A 80 -0.32 13.89 7.62
C PHE A 80 -0.84 15.21 8.23
N ASP A 81 -0.07 16.29 8.10
CA ASP A 81 -0.42 17.61 8.65
C ASP A 81 -1.69 18.18 8.00
N SER A 82 -1.84 18.02 6.68
CA SER A 82 -3.00 18.51 5.93
C SER A 82 -4.19 17.53 5.88
N ALA A 83 -4.11 16.38 6.57
CA ALA A 83 -5.07 15.28 6.50
C ALA A 83 -5.46 14.91 5.05
N THR A 84 -4.50 15.02 4.12
CA THR A 84 -4.74 14.75 2.70
C THR A 84 -4.53 13.27 2.40
N PRO A 85 -5.45 12.60 1.70
CA PRO A 85 -5.28 11.20 1.36
C PRO A 85 -4.03 10.95 0.50
N VAL A 86 -3.40 9.80 0.71
CA VAL A 86 -2.25 9.34 -0.06
C VAL A 86 -2.51 7.97 -0.67
N LEU A 87 -1.79 7.70 -1.75
CA LEU A 87 -1.63 6.38 -2.33
C LEU A 87 -0.26 5.84 -1.92
N ILE A 88 -0.24 4.62 -1.39
CA ILE A 88 0.98 3.97 -0.87
C ILE A 88 1.26 2.72 -1.70
N GLU A 89 2.48 2.62 -2.21
CA GLU A 89 3.02 1.42 -2.83
C GLU A 89 4.07 0.82 -1.89
N GLY A 90 3.88 -0.44 -1.50
CA GLY A 90 4.85 -1.19 -0.69
C GLY A 90 5.97 -1.82 -1.53
N GLU A 91 7.13 -2.05 -0.93
CA GLU A 91 8.28 -2.71 -1.57
C GLU A 91 8.12 -4.23 -1.69
N LYS A 92 7.08 -4.82 -1.08
CA LYS A 92 6.91 -6.27 -0.92
C LYS A 92 8.02 -6.95 -0.10
N SER A 93 8.71 -6.16 0.72
CA SER A 93 9.73 -6.57 1.70
C SER A 93 9.37 -5.97 3.06
N CYS A 94 9.75 -6.65 4.16
CA CYS A 94 9.58 -6.11 5.51
C CYS A 94 10.91 -5.65 6.09
N PHE A 95 10.84 -4.65 6.95
CA PHE A 95 12.01 -4.17 7.69
C PHE A 95 12.32 -5.15 8.84
N ALA A 96 13.56 -5.67 8.86
CA ALA A 96 14.18 -6.53 9.88
C ALA A 96 13.28 -6.93 11.08
N ASP A 97 12.61 -8.08 10.99
CA ASP A 97 11.78 -8.71 12.02
C ASP A 97 10.61 -7.88 12.60
N THR A 98 10.30 -6.72 12.02
CA THR A 98 9.17 -5.89 12.49
C THR A 98 7.80 -6.39 12.02
N ASN A 99 7.75 -7.27 11.02
CA ASN A 99 6.53 -7.64 10.29
C ASN A 99 5.77 -6.43 9.69
N VAL A 100 6.49 -5.33 9.44
CA VAL A 100 5.97 -4.13 8.78
C VAL A 100 6.63 -3.99 7.41
N GLU A 101 5.81 -3.76 6.40
CA GLU A 101 6.25 -3.61 5.01
C GLU A 101 6.92 -2.25 4.79
N LEU A 102 8.03 -2.26 4.06
CA LEU A 102 8.71 -1.06 3.59
C LEU A 102 7.89 -0.36 2.51
N VAL A 103 7.90 0.96 2.53
CA VAL A 103 7.23 1.77 1.52
C VAL A 103 8.18 2.05 0.38
N LYS A 104 7.71 1.76 -0.83
CA LYS A 104 8.40 2.07 -2.08
C LYS A 104 8.10 3.47 -2.58
N LYS A 105 6.84 3.90 -2.42
CA LYS A 105 6.35 5.18 -2.93
C LYS A 105 5.15 5.69 -2.15
N VAL A 106 5.14 7.00 -1.93
CA VAL A 106 3.96 7.75 -1.46
C VAL A 106 3.61 8.80 -2.51
N THR A 107 2.33 8.89 -2.87
CA THR A 107 1.82 9.92 -3.78
C THR A 107 0.62 10.59 -3.12
N VAL A 108 0.57 11.92 -3.13
CA VAL A 108 -0.60 12.66 -2.67
C VAL A 108 -1.75 12.38 -3.62
N TYR A 109 -2.92 12.04 -3.08
CA TYR A 109 -4.13 11.94 -3.87
C TYR A 109 -4.73 13.34 -4.04
N SER A 110 -4.69 13.85 -5.26
CA SER A 110 -5.38 15.08 -5.66
C SER A 110 -6.47 14.72 -6.68
N ASN A 111 -7.70 15.12 -6.38
CA ASN A 111 -8.81 15.09 -7.34
C ASN A 111 -8.62 16.11 -8.47
#